data_AF-A0A7S4HR98-F1
#
_entry.id   AF-A0A7S4HR98-F1
#
_cell.length_a   1.000
_cell.length_b   1.000
_cell.length_c   1.000
_cell.angle_alpha   90.00
_cell.angle_beta   90.00
_cell.angle_gamma   90.00
#
_symmetry.space_group_name_H-M   'P 1'
#
loop_
_entity.id
_entity.type
_entity.pdbx_description
1 polymer ?
#
loop_
_entity_poly.entity_id
_entity_poly.type
_entity_poly.pdbx_seq_one_letter_code
_entity_poly.pdbx_strand_id
1 'polypeptide(L)'
;TQALALRLDAVAVLLPNLQHLRYDQGIRGRGGSEEFHVDDALFAQAAGFRQLKRLTLRQTNLCLAWPSIERLSDLTHLDLLWNRGLVWRLSDLLSLRKLVSLSCAQNHGLTGDIGSLQHLQGTLVECCLSYCVHVTGSLRDMAAFRQLAELSIPGTKIRGDIRDISAHDFCSLKKLQLSEHIYGGGELNSIAEAAPIMRARYELLLSHPGLFDSGRLRLSEKSSDWYEHYGPHYTAPPFSVEYVKYGPRIGWRWANAVTTGHCETHWFNEEPLPGEHGYDDYVKAKTFDGRMDDRREFAGVWSPLDLLEERRKAEKERKRQAAAQAAAEEAERQRKAAAAEAERQRKATADLERRRKFRGVECEFSIGDGYASDQLMRRSNSLKTVTHLTLVGKGFFMARENGGSFWTHLPTALHSRLQKEDLNTQGAVQYVAAGPCGQYYAQVGSQIWWSGMLCSNSFSEAVKEAAKSRSYSISRVAFGPHHSWIVLYSDGSSAWEDIPTELHSKLRSRDPRLSKPVEVALGQNETWYVKFADGKHNYCLPREVASSFEDYTEAGWQVNNVLLNSENGDWALRYS
;
A
#
# COMPACT_ATOMS: atom_id res chain seq x y z
N THR A 1 65.23 17.26 16.44
CA THR A 1 63.96 16.79 17.04
C THR A 1 63.91 16.94 18.57
N GLN A 2 65.02 16.94 19.31
CA GLN A 2 65.02 17.21 20.77
C GLN A 2 65.04 18.70 21.20
N ALA A 3 65.10 19.66 20.26
CA ALA A 3 65.24 21.10 20.58
C ALA A 3 64.02 21.98 20.23
N LEU A 4 62.86 21.37 19.93
CA LEU A 4 61.65 22.08 19.52
C LEU A 4 60.50 21.85 20.50
N ALA A 5 60.77 21.98 21.80
CA ALA A 5 59.74 22.41 22.76
C ALA A 5 59.50 23.93 22.60
N LEU A 6 59.35 24.41 21.35
CA LEU A 6 58.80 25.73 21.12
C LEU A 6 57.36 25.64 21.60
N ARG A 7 57.03 26.33 22.69
CA ARG A 7 55.66 26.52 23.15
C ARG A 7 54.84 26.90 21.92
N LEU A 8 53.87 26.06 21.52
CA LEU A 8 53.06 26.36 20.34
C LEU A 8 52.29 27.67 20.52
N ASP A 9 52.16 28.20 21.74
CA ASP A 9 51.69 29.56 22.00
C ASP A 9 52.48 30.61 21.18
N ALA A 10 53.81 30.49 21.16
CA ALA A 10 54.66 31.39 20.38
C ALA A 10 54.47 31.16 18.87
N VAL A 11 54.31 29.91 18.45
CA VAL A 11 54.04 29.55 17.05
C VAL A 11 52.67 30.05 16.61
N ALA A 12 51.66 30.03 17.47
CA ALA A 12 50.31 30.52 17.20
C ALA A 12 50.28 32.03 16.99
N VAL A 13 51.05 32.79 17.78
CA VAL A 13 51.24 34.22 17.57
C VAL A 13 52.00 34.51 16.27
N LEU A 14 53.00 33.69 15.95
CA LEU A 14 53.83 33.89 14.75
C LEU A 14 53.16 33.43 13.45
N LEU A 15 52.26 32.45 13.52
CA LEU A 15 51.60 31.81 12.38
C LEU A 15 50.07 31.77 12.56
N PRO A 16 49.38 32.92 12.66
CA PRO A 16 47.92 32.96 12.87
C PRO A 16 47.12 32.34 11.71
N ASN A 17 47.75 32.22 10.53
CA ASN A 17 47.15 31.66 9.31
C ASN A 17 47.53 30.18 9.08
N LEU A 18 48.04 29.47 10.10
CA LEU A 18 48.38 28.07 9.97
C LEU A 18 47.12 27.23 9.67
N GLN A 19 47.05 26.63 8.49
CA GLN A 19 45.89 25.81 8.06
C GLN A 19 46.07 24.32 8.32
N HIS A 20 47.31 23.86 8.52
CA HIS A 20 47.65 22.45 8.68
C HIS A 20 48.64 22.27 9.82
N LEU A 21 48.24 21.52 10.85
CA LEU A 21 49.09 21.12 11.96
C LEU A 21 49.16 19.59 11.97
N ARG A 22 50.36 19.05 11.75
CA ARG A 22 50.61 17.61 11.79
C ARG A 22 51.71 17.30 12.78
N TYR A 23 51.41 16.38 13.69
CA TYR A 23 52.34 15.76 14.59
C TYR A 23 52.07 14.25 14.59
N ASP A 24 53.10 13.47 14.29
CA ASP A 24 53.01 12.03 14.07
C ASP A 24 54.28 11.41 14.65
N GLN A 25 54.17 10.75 15.80
CA GLN A 25 55.28 9.98 16.34
C GLN A 25 55.38 8.69 15.56
N GLY A 26 55.92 8.75 14.34
CA GLY A 26 55.93 7.65 13.39
C GLY A 26 56.18 6.29 14.05
N ILE A 27 55.35 5.31 13.69
CA ILE A 27 55.24 3.95 14.25
C ILE A 27 56.61 3.40 14.69
N ARG A 28 57.00 3.62 15.95
CA ARG A 28 58.14 2.90 16.51
C ARG A 28 57.68 1.46 16.68
N GLY A 29 58.42 0.54 16.05
CA GLY A 29 58.15 -0.91 16.13
C GLY A 29 57.98 -1.35 17.59
N ARG A 30 57.17 -2.40 17.78
CA ARG A 30 56.65 -3.01 19.04
C ARG A 30 57.64 -3.31 20.20
N GLY A 31 58.83 -2.70 20.29
CA GLY A 31 59.89 -3.10 21.22
C GLY A 31 60.58 -2.01 22.06
N GLY A 32 60.14 -0.75 22.06
CA GLY A 32 60.76 0.31 22.89
C GLY A 32 59.74 1.00 23.80
N SER A 33 59.82 0.77 25.11
CA SER A 33 58.89 1.25 26.14
C SER A 33 59.13 2.70 26.62
N GLU A 34 59.81 3.54 25.84
CA GLU A 34 59.93 4.96 26.18
C GLU A 34 58.70 5.70 25.65
N GLU A 35 57.69 5.85 26.50
CA GLU A 35 56.52 6.69 26.25
C GLU A 35 56.94 8.16 26.21
N PHE A 36 57.04 8.73 25.00
CA PHE A 36 57.18 10.17 24.85
C PHE A 36 55.81 10.82 25.07
N HIS A 37 55.62 11.44 26.24
CA HIS A 37 54.46 12.26 26.51
C HIS A 37 54.56 13.57 25.74
N VAL A 38 53.62 13.81 24.84
CA VAL A 38 53.36 15.15 24.35
C VAL A 38 52.64 15.91 25.46
N ASP A 39 53.21 17.05 25.87
CA ASP A 39 52.64 17.92 26.90
C ASP A 39 51.19 18.29 26.52
N ASP A 40 50.27 18.16 27.48
CA ASP A 40 48.85 18.51 27.34
C ASP A 40 48.66 19.97 26.88
N ALA A 41 49.68 20.82 27.13
CA ALA A 41 49.76 22.17 26.59
C ALA A 41 49.59 22.23 25.06
N LEU A 42 49.98 21.18 24.32
CA LEU A 42 49.86 21.14 22.85
C LEU A 42 48.41 21.32 22.39
N PHE A 43 47.42 20.77 23.11
CA PHE A 43 46.01 20.88 22.77
C PHE A 43 45.44 22.27 23.03
N ALA A 44 45.70 22.79 24.23
CA ALA A 44 45.30 24.14 24.59
C ALA A 44 45.88 25.17 23.62
N GLN A 45 47.12 24.94 23.18
CA GLN A 45 47.81 25.75 22.18
C GLN A 45 47.22 25.60 20.78
N ALA A 46 46.88 24.38 20.36
CA ALA A 46 46.28 24.12 19.05
C ALA A 46 44.95 24.88 18.87
N ALA A 47 44.19 25.08 19.96
CA ALA A 47 42.96 25.86 19.96
C ALA A 47 43.15 27.37 19.64
N GLY A 48 44.40 27.86 19.64
CA GLY A 48 44.74 29.23 19.22
C GLY A 48 44.71 29.45 17.69
N PHE A 49 44.84 28.38 16.89
CA PHE A 49 44.87 28.46 15.43
C PHE A 49 43.45 28.50 14.84
N ARG A 50 42.82 29.69 14.82
CA ARG A 50 41.43 29.86 14.35
C ARG A 50 41.20 29.47 12.89
N GLN A 51 42.24 29.50 12.05
CA GLN A 51 42.15 29.14 10.62
C GLN A 51 42.57 27.69 10.33
N LEU A 52 42.74 26.86 11.37
CA LEU A 52 43.20 25.50 11.20
C LEU A 52 42.15 24.65 10.48
N LYS A 53 42.50 24.11 9.32
CA LYS A 53 41.63 23.24 8.51
C LYS A 53 41.93 21.76 8.71
N ARG A 54 43.16 21.39 9.02
CA ARG A 54 43.58 20.00 9.26
C ARG A 54 44.41 19.90 10.52
N LEU A 55 43.98 19.02 11.42
CA LEU A 55 44.70 18.66 12.63
C LEU A 55 44.98 17.16 12.58
N THR A 56 46.26 16.79 12.63
CA THR A 56 46.71 15.40 12.67
C THR A 56 47.63 15.22 13.85
N LEU A 57 47.19 14.46 14.85
CA LEU A 57 47.93 14.16 16.07
C LEU A 57 47.90 12.65 16.27
N ARG A 58 48.90 11.94 15.77
CA ARG A 58 48.96 10.47 15.84
C ARG A 58 49.97 10.02 16.88
N GLN A 59 49.60 9.02 17.68
CA GLN A 59 50.48 8.41 18.69
C GLN A 59 51.09 9.44 19.65
N THR A 60 50.29 10.40 20.11
CA THR A 60 50.77 11.51 20.96
C THR A 60 50.67 11.24 22.46
N ASN A 61 50.11 10.09 22.87
CA ASN A 61 49.92 9.73 24.29
C ASN A 61 49.30 10.85 25.13
N LEU A 62 48.36 11.57 24.54
CA LEU A 62 47.59 12.58 25.25
C LEU A 62 46.75 11.89 26.29
N CYS A 63 46.73 12.40 27.52
CA CYS A 63 46.10 11.71 28.65
C CYS A 63 44.98 12.50 29.32
N LEU A 64 44.72 13.74 28.88
CA LEU A 64 43.71 14.60 29.49
C LEU A 64 42.44 14.73 28.66
N ALA A 65 41.43 15.34 29.29
CA ALA A 65 40.23 15.81 28.61
C ALA A 65 40.60 16.71 27.43
N TRP A 66 39.74 16.81 26.42
CA TRP A 66 39.91 17.78 25.32
C TRP A 66 39.25 19.13 25.66
N PRO A 67 39.95 20.09 26.31
CA PRO A 67 39.41 21.43 26.44
C PRO A 67 39.44 22.13 25.07
N SER A 68 38.32 22.76 24.70
CA SER A 68 38.28 23.79 23.66
C SER A 68 38.37 23.36 22.18
N ILE A 69 37.99 22.12 21.81
CA ILE A 69 37.80 21.77 20.38
C ILE A 69 36.80 22.70 19.68
N GLU A 70 35.88 23.28 20.47
CA GLU A 70 34.89 24.27 20.05
C GLU A 70 35.46 25.50 19.34
N ARG A 71 36.74 25.83 19.57
CA ARG A 71 37.42 26.96 18.95
C ARG A 71 37.90 26.68 17.52
N LEU A 72 37.91 25.42 17.10
CA LEU A 72 38.40 24.98 15.78
C LEU A 72 37.26 24.88 14.76
N SER A 73 36.33 25.83 14.72
CA SER A 73 35.12 25.75 13.88
C SER A 73 35.36 25.64 12.37
N ASP A 74 36.56 26.00 11.90
CA ASP A 74 37.01 25.88 10.51
C ASP A 74 37.67 24.53 10.17
N LEU A 75 37.75 23.61 11.14
CA LEU A 75 38.39 22.30 10.94
C LEU A 75 37.58 21.43 9.99
N THR A 76 38.26 20.94 8.95
CA THR A 76 37.71 20.05 7.93
C THR A 76 38.21 18.61 8.07
N HIS A 77 39.40 18.42 8.65
CA HIS A 77 40.01 17.11 8.82
C HIS A 77 40.57 16.96 10.22
N LEU A 78 40.11 15.94 10.93
CA LEU A 78 40.56 15.61 12.26
C LEU A 78 41.08 14.18 12.31
N ASP A 79 42.36 14.03 12.61
CA ASP A 79 43.04 12.75 12.67
C ASP A 79 43.77 12.60 14.00
N LEU A 80 43.31 11.64 14.79
CA LEU A 80 43.71 11.41 16.17
C LEU A 80 44.10 9.95 16.38
N LEU A 81 44.56 9.26 15.33
CA LEU A 81 44.82 7.83 15.40
C LEU A 81 45.78 7.47 16.55
N TRP A 82 45.46 6.39 17.25
CA TRP A 82 46.30 5.80 18.29
C TRP A 82 46.58 6.69 19.51
N ASN A 83 45.61 7.50 19.95
CA ASN A 83 45.69 8.24 21.21
C ASN A 83 44.87 7.55 22.31
N ARG A 84 45.48 6.57 22.96
CA ARG A 84 44.77 5.70 23.93
C ARG A 84 44.34 6.44 25.21
N GLY A 85 45.13 7.41 25.65
CA GLY A 85 44.85 8.19 26.87
C GLY A 85 43.88 9.35 26.68
N LEU A 86 43.55 9.72 25.43
CA LEU A 86 42.78 10.93 25.15
C LEU A 86 41.32 10.70 25.53
N VAL A 87 40.83 11.45 26.52
CA VAL A 87 39.45 11.31 27.00
C VAL A 87 38.60 12.44 26.45
N TRP A 88 37.56 12.11 25.68
CA TRP A 88 36.67 13.10 25.09
C TRP A 88 35.37 12.46 24.62
N ARG A 89 34.37 13.28 24.27
CA ARG A 89 33.06 12.83 23.82
C ARG A 89 32.83 13.19 22.35
N LEU A 90 32.10 12.36 21.62
CA LEU A 90 31.64 12.69 20.27
C LEU A 90 30.82 14.00 20.23
N SER A 91 30.07 14.31 21.29
CA SER A 91 29.33 15.57 21.44
C SER A 91 30.22 16.81 21.48
N ASP A 92 31.51 16.67 21.78
CA ASP A 92 32.44 17.79 21.78
C ASP A 92 32.65 18.32 20.35
N LEU A 93 32.33 17.51 19.32
CA LEU A 93 32.43 17.87 17.90
C LEU A 93 31.26 18.75 17.38
N LEU A 94 30.30 19.13 18.22
CA LEU A 94 29.12 19.93 17.83
C LEU A 94 29.46 21.27 17.15
N SER A 95 30.61 21.83 17.48
CA SER A 95 31.14 23.07 16.89
C SER A 95 31.71 22.89 15.48
N LEU A 96 32.15 21.68 15.11
CA LEU A 96 32.96 21.41 13.92
C LEU A 96 32.10 21.17 12.68
N ARG A 97 31.18 22.08 12.36
CA ARG A 97 30.17 21.91 11.29
C ARG A 97 30.75 21.75 9.87
N LYS A 98 32.04 22.01 9.69
CA LYS A 98 32.76 21.88 8.41
C LYS A 98 33.57 20.59 8.31
N LEU A 99 33.46 19.69 9.28
CA LEU A 99 34.26 18.47 9.32
C LEU A 99 33.87 17.53 8.17
N VAL A 100 34.87 17.15 7.39
CA VAL A 100 34.78 16.27 6.21
C VAL A 100 35.37 14.89 6.50
N SER A 101 36.45 14.82 7.27
CA SER A 101 37.11 13.55 7.63
C SER A 101 37.35 13.49 9.13
N LEU A 102 36.88 12.42 9.76
CA LEU A 102 37.06 12.11 11.18
C LEU A 102 37.75 10.75 11.32
N SER A 103 38.97 10.76 11.84
CA SER A 103 39.77 9.54 12.03
C SER A 103 40.27 9.46 13.47
N CYS A 104 39.69 8.56 14.25
CA CYS A 104 39.95 8.42 15.69
C CYS A 104 40.15 6.96 16.10
N ALA A 105 40.55 6.08 15.19
CA ALA A 105 40.75 4.68 15.54
C ALA A 105 41.75 4.48 16.69
N GLN A 106 41.47 3.47 17.53
CA GLN A 106 42.18 3.13 18.76
C GLN A 106 42.28 4.28 19.79
N ASN A 107 41.24 5.12 19.88
CA ASN A 107 41.08 6.07 20.97
C ASN A 107 40.18 5.45 22.05
N HIS A 108 40.79 4.76 23.02
CA HIS A 108 40.03 4.05 24.05
C HIS A 108 39.26 5.01 24.97
N GLY A 109 39.76 6.23 25.19
CA GLY A 109 39.07 7.27 25.96
C GLY A 109 37.97 8.03 25.21
N LEU A 110 37.75 7.77 23.91
CA LEU A 110 36.64 8.35 23.17
C LEU A 110 35.33 7.68 23.58
N THR A 111 34.39 8.48 24.07
CA THR A 111 33.06 8.06 24.52
C THR A 111 31.94 8.80 23.79
N GLY A 112 30.70 8.39 24.02
CA GLY A 112 29.52 9.08 23.50
C GLY A 112 28.79 8.29 22.41
N ASP A 113 27.65 8.85 22.01
CA ASP A 113 26.75 8.24 21.03
C ASP A 113 27.06 8.72 19.61
N ILE A 114 27.14 7.80 18.64
CA ILE A 114 27.42 8.14 17.23
C ILE A 114 26.35 9.05 16.62
N GLY A 115 25.10 9.02 17.11
CA GLY A 115 24.05 9.96 16.73
C GLY A 115 24.39 11.42 17.05
N SER A 116 25.35 11.68 17.95
CA SER A 116 25.88 13.03 18.19
C SER A 116 26.58 13.64 16.98
N LEU A 117 26.89 12.85 15.94
CA LEU A 117 27.49 13.33 14.70
C LEU A 117 26.45 13.79 13.66
N GLN A 118 25.15 13.69 13.92
CA GLN A 118 24.09 14.01 12.95
C GLN A 118 24.17 15.44 12.39
N HIS A 119 24.73 16.41 13.13
CA HIS A 119 24.97 17.77 12.62
C HIS A 119 25.98 17.82 11.47
N LEU A 120 26.79 16.76 11.28
CA LEU A 120 27.77 16.60 10.20
C LEU A 120 27.21 15.82 8.98
N GLN A 121 25.93 15.44 8.98
CA GLN A 121 25.32 14.64 7.90
C GLN A 121 25.52 15.22 6.49
N GLY A 122 25.69 16.55 6.40
CA GLY A 122 25.87 17.28 5.14
C GLY A 122 27.32 17.54 4.73
N THR A 123 28.30 17.13 5.53
CA THR A 123 29.73 17.42 5.26
C THR A 123 30.65 16.22 5.43
N LEU A 124 30.32 15.28 6.32
CA LEU A 124 31.21 14.17 6.64
C LEU A 124 31.25 13.15 5.50
N VAL A 125 32.46 12.92 4.98
CA VAL A 125 32.77 11.99 3.89
C VAL A 125 33.49 10.75 4.41
N GLU A 126 34.32 10.88 5.45
CA GLU A 126 35.10 9.77 6.02
C GLU A 126 34.91 9.73 7.53
N CYS A 127 34.57 8.55 8.07
CA CYS A 127 34.44 8.32 9.50
C CYS A 127 35.10 7.01 9.90
N CYS A 128 36.19 7.09 10.66
CA CYS A 128 36.94 5.94 11.16
C CYS A 128 37.03 5.99 12.69
N LEU A 129 36.21 5.17 13.34
CA LEU A 129 36.13 5.01 14.81
C LEU A 129 36.54 3.59 15.26
N SER A 130 37.33 2.88 14.45
CA SER A 130 37.73 1.50 14.73
C SER A 130 38.39 1.36 16.11
N TYR A 131 37.97 0.38 16.91
CA TYR A 131 38.49 0.08 18.25
C TYR A 131 38.29 1.22 19.28
N CYS A 132 37.27 2.06 19.08
CA CYS A 132 36.79 3.00 20.10
C CYS A 132 35.74 2.30 20.98
N VAL A 133 36.22 1.49 21.92
CA VAL A 133 35.43 0.52 22.72
C VAL A 133 34.33 1.13 23.61
N HIS A 134 34.28 2.44 23.75
CA HIS A 134 33.28 3.16 24.54
C HIS A 134 32.32 4.01 23.71
N VAL A 135 32.46 4.01 22.39
CA VAL A 135 31.50 4.64 21.48
C VAL A 135 30.27 3.73 21.32
N THR A 136 29.08 4.31 21.54
CA THR A 136 27.77 3.62 21.45
C THR A 136 26.90 4.24 20.35
N GLY A 137 25.66 3.76 20.21
CA GLY A 137 24.64 4.31 19.32
C GLY A 137 24.13 3.30 18.30
N SER A 138 23.38 3.77 17.31
CA SER A 138 22.76 2.94 16.27
C SER A 138 23.40 3.14 14.90
N LEU A 139 23.56 2.05 14.15
CA LEU A 139 23.96 2.12 12.73
C LEU A 139 23.01 2.99 11.89
N ARG A 140 21.71 2.99 12.24
CA ARG A 140 20.71 3.83 11.57
C ARG A 140 20.98 5.33 11.70
N ASP A 141 21.64 5.76 12.77
CA ASP A 141 21.96 7.18 12.96
C ASP A 141 22.93 7.69 11.88
N MET A 142 23.69 6.79 11.25
CA MET A 142 24.62 7.11 10.16
C MET A 142 23.99 6.98 8.77
N ALA A 143 22.82 6.36 8.64
CA ALA A 143 22.18 6.08 7.35
C ALA A 143 21.84 7.35 6.54
N ALA A 144 21.54 8.45 7.24
CA ALA A 144 21.20 9.74 6.64
C ALA A 144 22.40 10.51 6.04
N PHE A 145 23.64 10.04 6.23
CA PHE A 145 24.84 10.74 5.78
C PHE A 145 25.07 10.52 4.28
N ARG A 146 24.48 11.39 3.45
CA ARG A 146 24.50 11.26 1.99
C ARG A 146 25.89 11.38 1.36
N GLN A 147 26.82 12.07 2.02
CA GLN A 147 28.19 12.27 1.51
C GLN A 147 29.20 11.26 2.05
N LEU A 148 28.80 10.40 3.00
CA LEU A 148 29.70 9.46 3.64
C LEU A 148 30.16 8.39 2.64
N ALA A 149 31.43 8.44 2.27
CA ALA A 149 32.09 7.52 1.37
C ALA A 149 32.78 6.37 2.11
N GLU A 150 33.28 6.60 3.32
CA GLU A 150 33.92 5.58 4.13
C GLU A 150 33.40 5.59 5.58
N LEU A 151 32.92 4.43 6.04
CA LEU A 151 32.54 4.20 7.43
C LEU A 151 33.27 2.98 7.98
N SER A 152 34.06 3.18 9.03
CA SER A 152 34.78 2.12 9.71
C SER A 152 34.56 2.20 11.22
N ILE A 153 33.81 1.25 11.76
CA ILE A 153 33.44 1.15 13.19
C ILE A 153 33.67 -0.24 13.84
N PRO A 154 34.61 -1.10 13.39
CA PRO A 154 34.88 -2.37 14.07
C PRO A 154 35.36 -2.14 15.51
N GLY A 155 35.05 -3.01 16.47
CA GLY A 155 35.51 -2.85 17.86
C GLY A 155 34.89 -1.66 18.61
N THR A 156 33.74 -1.16 18.16
CA THR A 156 32.91 -0.16 18.87
C THR A 156 31.67 -0.81 19.45
N LYS A 157 31.00 -0.21 20.43
CA LYS A 157 29.73 -0.70 21.00
C LYS A 157 28.49 -0.25 20.22
N ILE A 158 28.66 0.18 18.98
CA ILE A 158 27.55 0.57 18.10
C ILE A 158 26.74 -0.69 17.76
N ARG A 159 25.43 -0.58 17.87
CA ARG A 159 24.47 -1.67 17.62
C ARG A 159 23.64 -1.38 16.37
N GLY A 160 22.90 -2.37 15.92
CA GLY A 160 21.96 -2.25 14.80
C GLY A 160 21.79 -3.58 14.09
N ASP A 161 21.00 -3.56 13.03
CA ASP A 161 20.77 -4.69 12.14
C ASP A 161 21.10 -4.25 10.71
N ILE A 162 21.85 -5.05 9.96
CA ILE A 162 22.17 -4.69 8.57
C ILE A 162 20.94 -4.74 7.65
N ARG A 163 19.92 -5.53 8.02
CA ARG A 163 18.65 -5.65 7.28
C ARG A 163 17.79 -4.39 7.39
N ASP A 164 18.09 -3.57 8.39
CA ASP A 164 17.42 -2.30 8.62
C ASP A 164 17.97 -1.15 7.75
N ILE A 165 19.02 -1.41 6.96
CA ILE A 165 19.60 -0.46 6.00
C ILE A 165 19.01 -0.75 4.62
N SER A 166 18.44 0.27 3.99
CA SER A 166 17.86 0.18 2.65
C SER A 166 18.87 0.55 1.56
N ALA A 167 18.54 0.21 0.32
CA ALA A 167 19.28 0.62 -0.88
C ALA A 167 19.43 2.14 -1.06
N HIS A 168 18.62 2.96 -0.38
CA HIS A 168 18.64 4.43 -0.44
C HIS A 168 19.45 5.07 0.68
N ASP A 169 19.82 4.29 1.69
CA ASP A 169 20.71 4.75 2.75
C ASP A 169 22.14 4.74 2.25
N PHE A 170 22.98 5.64 2.77
CA PHE A 170 24.40 5.69 2.44
C PHE A 170 24.75 5.88 0.94
N CYS A 171 24.02 6.73 0.20
CA CYS A 171 24.14 6.91 -1.26
C CYS A 171 25.55 7.07 -1.86
N SER A 172 26.55 7.51 -1.08
CA SER A 172 27.92 7.74 -1.55
C SER A 172 28.93 6.71 -1.02
N LEU A 173 28.47 5.72 -0.26
CA LEU A 173 29.33 4.85 0.52
C LEU A 173 30.04 3.83 -0.38
N LYS A 174 31.36 3.80 -0.26
CA LYS A 174 32.27 2.94 -1.02
C LYS A 174 32.91 1.88 -0.14
N LYS A 175 33.03 2.15 1.15
CA LYS A 175 33.69 1.26 2.11
C LYS A 175 32.93 1.23 3.41
N LEU A 176 32.59 0.02 3.86
CA LEU A 176 31.88 -0.22 5.11
C LEU A 176 32.55 -1.31 5.93
N GLN A 177 33.03 -0.95 7.12
CA GLN A 177 33.54 -1.89 8.12
C GLN A 177 32.70 -1.74 9.39
N LEU A 178 31.98 -2.80 9.76
CA LEU A 178 30.98 -2.78 10.83
C LEU A 178 31.55 -3.33 12.14
N SER A 179 30.89 -2.97 13.24
CA SER A 179 31.12 -3.57 14.57
C SER A 179 30.59 -5.00 14.62
N GLU A 180 31.27 -5.84 15.41
CA GLU A 180 30.80 -7.16 15.84
C GLU A 180 29.46 -7.13 16.60
N HIS A 181 29.08 -5.97 17.14
CA HIS A 181 27.81 -5.76 17.84
C HIS A 181 26.64 -5.38 16.91
N ILE A 182 26.90 -5.21 15.61
CA ILE A 182 25.87 -5.03 14.59
C ILE A 182 25.48 -6.42 14.07
N TYR A 183 24.19 -6.73 14.14
CA TYR A 183 23.67 -8.00 13.65
C TYR A 183 23.88 -8.11 12.14
N GLY A 184 24.64 -9.12 11.71
CA GLY A 184 25.09 -9.28 10.33
C GLY A 184 26.28 -8.39 9.92
N GLY A 185 26.93 -7.70 10.87
CA GLY A 185 28.11 -6.87 10.64
C GLY A 185 29.45 -7.62 10.62
N GLY A 186 29.53 -8.76 11.32
CA GLY A 186 30.74 -9.58 11.39
C GLY A 186 30.50 -11.01 11.85
N GLU A 187 29.51 -11.22 12.72
CA GLU A 187 29.14 -12.55 13.23
C GLU A 187 27.68 -12.93 12.96
N LEU A 188 27.43 -14.24 12.89
CA LEU A 188 26.11 -14.89 12.77
C LEU A 188 25.87 -15.73 14.03
N ASN A 189 24.66 -15.68 14.60
CA ASN A 189 24.33 -16.49 15.78
C ASN A 189 23.83 -17.89 15.41
N SER A 190 23.38 -18.10 14.18
CA SER A 190 23.04 -19.42 13.64
C SER A 190 23.20 -19.48 12.13
N ILE A 191 23.25 -20.70 11.59
CA ILE A 191 23.34 -20.93 10.14
C ILE A 191 22.09 -20.42 9.42
N ALA A 192 20.92 -20.52 10.06
CA ALA A 192 19.64 -20.09 9.50
C ALA A 192 19.58 -18.57 9.24
N GLU A 193 20.38 -17.77 9.95
CA GLU A 193 20.44 -16.31 9.79
C GLU A 193 21.23 -15.85 8.55
N ALA A 194 22.07 -16.73 7.99
CA ALA A 194 22.92 -16.36 6.87
C ALA A 194 22.10 -15.89 5.66
N ALA A 195 21.02 -16.60 5.30
CA ALA A 195 20.22 -16.28 4.12
C ALA A 195 19.62 -14.85 4.15
N PRO A 196 18.86 -14.43 5.18
CA PRO A 196 18.31 -13.08 5.22
C PRO A 196 19.39 -11.99 5.33
N ILE A 197 20.49 -12.23 6.06
CA ILE A 197 21.58 -11.25 6.20
C ILE A 197 22.34 -11.08 4.87
N MET A 198 22.66 -12.19 4.21
CA MET A 198 23.35 -12.16 2.92
C MET A 198 22.50 -11.50 1.83
N ARG A 199 21.17 -11.66 1.88
CA ARG A 199 20.25 -10.92 1.00
C ARG A 199 20.31 -9.41 1.23
N ALA A 200 20.24 -8.95 2.49
CA ALA A 200 20.36 -7.52 2.81
C ALA A 200 21.72 -6.94 2.38
N ARG A 201 22.82 -7.67 2.65
CA ARG A 201 24.16 -7.24 2.19
C ARG A 201 24.25 -7.23 0.65
N TYR A 202 23.58 -8.13 -0.04
CA TYR A 202 23.56 -8.15 -1.49
C TYR A 202 22.83 -6.94 -2.08
N GLU A 203 21.70 -6.54 -1.50
CA GLU A 203 20.98 -5.33 -1.90
C GLU A 203 21.85 -4.08 -1.73
N LEU A 204 22.61 -3.98 -0.64
CA LEU A 204 23.59 -2.90 -0.44
C LEU A 204 24.73 -2.95 -1.46
N LEU A 205 25.20 -4.15 -1.82
CA LEU A 205 26.24 -4.35 -2.82
C LEU A 205 25.77 -3.93 -4.23
N LEU A 206 24.48 -4.14 -4.54
CA LEU A 206 23.88 -3.70 -5.81
C LEU A 206 23.86 -2.17 -5.92
N SER A 207 23.49 -1.48 -4.84
CA SER A 207 23.54 -0.01 -4.80
C SER A 207 24.97 0.53 -4.77
N HIS A 208 25.90 -0.20 -4.16
CA HIS A 208 27.26 0.27 -3.91
C HIS A 208 28.30 -0.83 -4.25
N PRO A 209 28.71 -0.95 -5.54
CA PRO A 209 29.72 -1.93 -5.93
C PRO A 209 31.04 -1.74 -5.17
N GLY A 210 31.54 -2.80 -4.52
CA GLY A 210 32.78 -2.77 -3.74
C GLY A 210 32.60 -2.49 -2.25
N LEU A 211 31.36 -2.31 -1.76
CA LEU A 211 31.10 -1.97 -0.36
C LEU A 211 31.68 -3.00 0.65
N PHE A 212 31.71 -4.27 0.24
CA PHE A 212 32.18 -5.40 1.05
C PHE A 212 33.41 -6.06 0.42
N ASP A 213 34.53 -5.35 0.41
CA ASP A 213 35.75 -5.80 -0.29
C ASP A 213 36.41 -7.09 0.27
N SER A 214 36.04 -7.56 1.47
CA SER A 214 36.60 -8.82 2.05
C SER A 214 35.94 -9.32 3.33
N GLY A 215 34.87 -8.67 3.81
CA GLY A 215 34.26 -8.98 5.09
C GLY A 215 33.47 -10.28 5.08
N ARG A 216 34.15 -11.41 5.32
CA ARG A 216 33.53 -12.70 5.65
C ARG A 216 32.68 -12.54 6.91
N LEU A 217 31.43 -13.02 6.88
CA LEU A 217 30.67 -13.21 8.13
C LEU A 217 31.15 -14.48 8.77
N ARG A 218 31.38 -14.48 10.08
CA ARG A 218 31.74 -15.70 10.79
C ARG A 218 30.56 -16.21 11.61
N LEU A 219 30.38 -17.51 11.70
CA LEU A 219 29.52 -18.08 12.72
C LEU A 219 30.15 -17.76 14.08
N SER A 220 29.38 -17.23 15.01
CA SER A 220 29.86 -16.93 16.35
C SER A 220 30.24 -18.23 17.05
N GLU A 221 31.33 -18.21 17.82
CA GLU A 221 31.74 -19.36 18.66
C GLU A 221 30.67 -19.72 19.71
N LYS A 222 29.75 -18.78 19.99
CA LYS A 222 28.61 -18.97 20.90
C LYS A 222 27.37 -19.52 20.20
N SER A 223 27.41 -19.73 18.88
CA SER A 223 26.29 -20.29 18.13
C SER A 223 26.00 -21.72 18.57
N SER A 224 24.72 -22.11 18.61
CA SER A 224 24.33 -23.52 18.80
C SER A 224 24.77 -24.41 17.64
N ASP A 225 25.05 -23.82 16.47
CA ASP A 225 25.52 -24.52 15.29
C ASP A 225 27.06 -24.57 15.22
N TRP A 226 27.75 -23.98 16.20
CA TRP A 226 29.20 -24.07 16.32
C TRP A 226 29.61 -25.46 16.80
N TYR A 227 30.67 -26.01 16.22
CA TYR A 227 31.23 -27.29 16.66
C TYR A 227 32.74 -27.22 16.79
N GLU A 228 33.27 -27.84 17.84
CA GLU A 228 34.70 -27.82 18.11
C GLU A 228 35.48 -28.64 17.07
N HIS A 229 36.63 -28.10 16.69
CA HIS A 229 37.52 -28.71 15.72
C HIS A 229 38.52 -29.64 16.43
N TYR A 230 38.24 -30.94 16.44
CA TYR A 230 39.09 -31.95 17.08
C TYR A 230 40.13 -32.51 16.10
N GLY A 231 41.29 -31.85 15.98
CA GLY A 231 42.52 -32.48 15.50
C GLY A 231 43.42 -31.62 14.60
N PRO A 232 44.75 -31.79 14.65
CA PRO A 232 45.73 -30.97 13.93
C PRO A 232 45.76 -31.18 12.40
N HIS A 233 44.95 -32.10 11.87
CA HIS A 233 44.98 -32.51 10.45
C HIS A 233 43.63 -32.38 9.73
N TYR A 234 42.57 -31.91 10.39
CA TYR A 234 41.28 -31.75 9.74
C TYR A 234 41.15 -30.34 9.14
N THR A 235 40.45 -30.22 8.01
CA THR A 235 40.06 -28.90 7.49
C THR A 235 39.13 -28.23 8.49
N ALA A 236 39.43 -26.98 8.86
CA ALA A 236 38.56 -26.21 9.73
C ALA A 236 37.13 -26.20 9.16
N PRO A 237 36.09 -26.35 10.01
CA PRO A 237 34.71 -26.22 9.60
C PRO A 237 34.46 -24.94 8.80
N PRO A 238 33.50 -24.94 7.86
CA PRO A 238 33.16 -23.76 7.09
C PRO A 238 32.32 -22.79 7.94
N PHE A 239 32.96 -22.12 8.90
CA PHE A 239 32.34 -21.13 9.77
C PHE A 239 32.34 -19.73 9.19
N SER A 240 32.72 -19.54 7.93
CA SER A 240 32.67 -18.23 7.28
C SER A 240 31.69 -18.22 6.12
N VAL A 241 30.90 -17.17 5.97
CA VAL A 241 30.13 -16.91 4.75
C VAL A 241 30.90 -15.93 3.89
N GLU A 242 31.07 -16.28 2.61
CA GLU A 242 31.71 -15.43 1.61
C GLU A 242 30.80 -15.25 0.39
N TYR A 243 31.00 -14.12 -0.32
CA TYR A 243 30.42 -13.92 -1.63
C TYR A 243 31.15 -14.74 -2.67
N VAL A 244 30.40 -15.23 -3.64
CA VAL A 244 30.92 -15.95 -4.80
C VAL A 244 30.39 -15.28 -6.05
N LYS A 245 31.29 -15.00 -7.01
CA LYS A 245 30.92 -14.44 -8.30
C LYS A 245 31.43 -15.35 -9.41
N TYR A 246 30.50 -15.89 -10.20
CA TYR A 246 30.80 -16.72 -11.38
C TYR A 246 30.12 -16.12 -12.60
N GLY A 247 30.92 -15.55 -13.50
CA GLY A 247 30.40 -14.77 -14.63
C GLY A 247 29.50 -13.62 -14.16
N PRO A 248 28.25 -13.52 -14.65
CA PRO A 248 27.30 -12.48 -14.23
C PRO A 248 26.59 -12.81 -12.91
N ARG A 249 26.69 -14.05 -12.41
CA ARG A 249 25.97 -14.45 -11.20
C ARG A 249 26.74 -14.09 -9.94
N ILE A 250 25.98 -13.66 -8.94
CA ILE A 250 26.47 -13.45 -7.58
C ILE A 250 25.66 -14.36 -6.65
N GLY A 251 26.37 -15.02 -5.76
CA GLY A 251 25.81 -15.87 -4.72
C GLY A 251 26.64 -15.77 -3.45
N TRP A 252 26.36 -16.66 -2.50
CA TRP A 252 27.09 -16.79 -1.27
C TRP A 252 27.19 -18.26 -0.87
N ARG A 253 28.21 -18.60 -0.09
CA ARG A 253 28.38 -19.96 0.44
C ARG A 253 29.10 -19.94 1.77
N TRP A 254 28.97 -21.05 2.50
CA TRP A 254 29.83 -21.31 3.64
C TRP A 254 31.20 -21.80 3.16
N ALA A 255 32.27 -21.28 3.74
CA ALA A 255 33.65 -21.57 3.40
C ALA A 255 34.49 -21.67 4.67
N ASN A 256 35.51 -22.53 4.63
CA ASN A 256 36.55 -22.52 5.63
C ASN A 256 37.49 -21.32 5.42
N ALA A 257 38.13 -20.86 6.48
CA ALA A 257 39.03 -19.71 6.39
C ALA A 257 40.18 -19.92 5.38
N VAL A 258 40.49 -21.18 5.06
CA VAL A 258 41.68 -21.66 4.34
C VAL A 258 41.38 -22.02 2.86
N THR A 259 40.27 -21.54 2.29
CA THR A 259 39.90 -21.62 0.86
C THR A 259 39.84 -23.02 0.22
N THR A 260 40.00 -24.08 1.01
CA THR A 260 40.13 -25.46 0.52
C THR A 260 38.86 -26.28 0.70
N GLY A 261 37.93 -25.81 1.52
CA GLY A 261 36.64 -26.44 1.75
C GLY A 261 35.53 -25.40 1.78
N HIS A 262 34.51 -25.60 0.96
CA HIS A 262 33.31 -24.78 0.90
C HIS A 262 32.07 -25.65 0.70
N CYS A 263 30.94 -25.17 1.16
CA CYS A 263 29.63 -25.79 0.99
C CYS A 263 29.00 -25.36 -0.35
N GLU A 264 27.78 -25.87 -0.60
CA GLU A 264 26.94 -25.46 -1.72
C GLU A 264 26.77 -23.94 -1.80
N THR A 265 26.78 -23.42 -3.03
CA THR A 265 26.59 -22.00 -3.32
C THR A 265 25.10 -21.66 -3.47
N HIS A 266 24.62 -20.74 -2.64
CA HIS A 266 23.29 -20.16 -2.74
C HIS A 266 23.31 -18.92 -3.64
N TRP A 267 22.56 -18.94 -4.73
CA TRP A 267 22.55 -17.88 -5.74
C TRP A 267 21.49 -16.81 -5.44
N PHE A 268 21.82 -15.53 -5.66
CA PHE A 268 20.84 -14.43 -5.57
C PHE A 268 20.06 -14.22 -6.87
N ASN A 269 20.73 -14.43 -8.01
CA ASN A 269 20.18 -14.17 -9.35
C ASN A 269 19.84 -15.49 -10.05
N GLU A 270 18.97 -15.43 -11.05
CA GLU A 270 18.63 -16.58 -11.90
C GLU A 270 19.86 -17.13 -12.66
N GLU A 271 19.75 -18.35 -13.16
CA GLU A 271 20.80 -18.99 -13.96
C GLU A 271 20.84 -18.35 -15.36
N PRO A 272 22.02 -17.92 -15.86
CA PRO A 272 22.13 -17.31 -17.17
C PRO A 272 21.76 -18.32 -18.25
N LEU A 273 21.12 -17.85 -19.31
CA LEU A 273 20.74 -18.70 -20.44
C LEU A 273 21.98 -19.06 -21.28
N PRO A 274 21.99 -20.24 -21.95
CA PRO A 274 23.05 -20.57 -22.89
C PRO A 274 23.21 -19.48 -23.96
N GLY A 275 24.43 -18.94 -24.06
CA GLY A 275 24.77 -17.85 -24.99
C GLY A 275 24.76 -16.44 -24.39
N GLU A 276 24.30 -16.26 -23.14
CA GLU A 276 24.45 -14.99 -22.44
C GLU A 276 25.91 -14.73 -22.02
N HIS A 277 26.29 -13.46 -21.93
CA HIS A 277 27.64 -13.06 -21.56
C HIS A 277 28.03 -13.61 -20.18
N GLY A 278 29.07 -14.45 -20.15
CA GLY A 278 29.60 -15.09 -18.94
C GLY A 278 28.94 -16.42 -18.57
N TYR A 279 28.10 -17.00 -19.44
CA TYR A 279 27.59 -18.37 -19.28
C TYR A 279 28.73 -19.40 -19.20
N ASP A 280 29.75 -19.30 -20.06
CA ASP A 280 30.88 -20.25 -20.07
C ASP A 280 31.70 -20.19 -18.77
N ASP A 281 31.88 -19.00 -18.21
CA ASP A 281 32.55 -18.81 -16.91
C ASP A 281 31.72 -19.43 -15.78
N TYR A 282 30.40 -19.28 -15.85
CA TYR A 282 29.47 -19.94 -14.94
C TYR A 282 29.55 -21.47 -15.04
N VAL A 283 29.55 -22.05 -16.25
CA VAL A 283 29.65 -23.50 -16.44
C VAL A 283 31.00 -24.02 -15.94
N LYS A 284 32.11 -23.35 -16.25
CA LYS A 284 33.45 -23.74 -15.75
C LYS A 284 33.50 -23.76 -14.23
N ALA A 285 32.95 -22.73 -13.58
CA ALA A 285 32.94 -22.65 -12.13
C ALA A 285 32.02 -23.70 -11.49
N LYS A 286 30.83 -23.94 -12.06
CA LYS A 286 29.91 -25.01 -11.63
C LYS A 286 30.56 -26.39 -11.73
N THR A 287 31.37 -26.62 -12.78
CA THR A 287 32.12 -27.86 -12.97
C THR A 287 33.25 -28.02 -11.95
N PHE A 288 33.88 -26.92 -11.54
CA PHE A 288 34.91 -26.92 -10.49
C PHE A 288 34.31 -27.28 -9.13
N ASP A 289 33.15 -26.71 -8.78
CA ASP A 289 32.42 -27.08 -7.54
C ASP A 289 32.01 -28.56 -7.55
N GLY A 290 31.54 -29.08 -8.68
CA GLY A 290 31.14 -30.50 -8.81
C GLY A 290 32.29 -31.52 -8.61
N ARG A 291 33.56 -31.14 -8.78
CA ARG A 291 34.72 -32.02 -8.51
C ARG A 291 35.12 -32.04 -7.04
N MET A 292 34.74 -31.04 -6.25
CA MET A 292 34.95 -31.01 -4.80
C MET A 292 33.90 -31.84 -4.06
N ASP A 293 32.74 -32.07 -4.68
CA ASP A 293 31.60 -32.83 -4.12
C ASP A 293 31.91 -34.32 -3.88
N ASP A 294 32.97 -34.86 -4.52
CA ASP A 294 33.49 -36.20 -4.23
C ASP A 294 34.13 -36.30 -2.83
N ARG A 295 34.42 -35.17 -2.18
CA ARG A 295 34.84 -35.10 -0.76
C ARG A 295 33.65 -34.73 0.12
N ARG A 296 32.69 -35.65 0.25
CA ARG A 296 31.50 -35.54 1.14
C ARG A 296 31.82 -35.45 2.65
N GLU A 297 32.97 -34.94 3.05
CA GLU A 297 33.38 -34.87 4.45
C GLU A 297 32.51 -33.91 5.28
N PHE A 298 31.79 -32.98 4.64
CA PHE A 298 30.93 -31.99 5.29
C PHE A 298 29.45 -32.04 4.85
N ALA A 299 29.06 -33.00 4.01
CA ALA A 299 27.68 -33.22 3.63
C ALA A 299 26.91 -33.88 4.80
N GLY A 300 26.51 -33.08 5.78
CA GLY A 300 25.46 -33.42 6.76
C GLY A 300 25.78 -34.60 7.70
N VAL A 301 26.69 -34.41 8.65
CA VAL A 301 26.83 -35.31 9.82
C VAL A 301 25.70 -35.09 10.86
N TRP A 302 24.78 -34.16 10.62
CA TRP A 302 23.55 -34.02 11.42
C TRP A 302 22.30 -34.32 10.61
N SER A 303 22.14 -35.59 10.27
CA SER A 303 20.89 -36.23 10.62
C SER A 303 21.15 -37.70 10.94
N PRO A 304 20.86 -38.16 12.17
CA PRO A 304 20.53 -39.56 12.36
C PRO A 304 19.44 -39.89 11.34
N LEU A 305 19.69 -40.84 10.44
CA LEU A 305 18.70 -41.24 9.44
C LEU A 305 17.34 -41.58 10.10
N ASP A 306 17.39 -42.04 11.35
CA ASP A 306 16.23 -42.34 12.19
C ASP A 306 15.39 -41.09 12.54
N LEU A 307 16.02 -39.95 12.85
CA LEU A 307 15.30 -38.69 13.13
C LEU A 307 14.77 -38.02 11.85
N LEU A 308 15.41 -38.24 10.70
CA LEU A 308 14.91 -37.74 9.41
C LEU A 308 13.67 -38.51 8.94
N GLU A 309 13.63 -39.82 9.18
CA GLU A 309 12.44 -40.63 8.90
C GLU A 309 11.29 -40.30 9.86
N GLU A 310 11.57 -40.09 11.14
CA GLU A 310 10.56 -39.63 12.10
C GLU A 310 10.06 -38.21 11.78
N ARG A 311 10.95 -37.29 11.40
CA ARG A 311 10.55 -35.95 10.93
C ARG A 311 9.77 -36.02 9.64
N ARG A 312 10.12 -36.89 8.68
CA ARG A 312 9.34 -37.10 7.45
C ARG A 312 7.96 -37.67 7.73
N LYS A 313 7.83 -38.61 8.68
CA LYS A 313 6.53 -39.14 9.13
C LYS A 313 5.71 -38.07 9.84
N ALA A 314 6.31 -37.32 10.77
CA ALA A 314 5.66 -36.23 11.49
C ALA A 314 5.26 -35.08 10.56
N GLU A 315 6.09 -34.73 9.59
CA GLU A 315 5.79 -33.70 8.59
C GLU A 315 4.69 -34.15 7.63
N LYS A 316 4.71 -35.42 7.20
CA LYS A 316 3.64 -36.00 6.37
C LYS A 316 2.30 -36.01 7.12
N GLU A 317 2.32 -36.35 8.41
CA GLU A 317 1.12 -36.32 9.24
C GLU A 317 0.65 -34.87 9.49
N ARG A 318 1.57 -33.94 9.77
CA ARG A 318 1.23 -32.51 9.90
C ARG A 318 0.67 -31.94 8.60
N LYS A 319 1.19 -32.36 7.44
CA LYS A 319 0.64 -31.99 6.12
C LYS A 319 -0.74 -32.60 5.89
N ARG A 320 -1.01 -33.83 6.33
CA ARG A 320 -2.36 -34.42 6.26
C ARG A 320 -3.35 -33.70 7.17
N GLN A 321 -2.94 -33.35 8.40
CA GLN A 321 -3.77 -32.59 9.33
C GLN A 321 -4.05 -31.18 8.82
N ALA A 322 -3.03 -30.49 8.29
CA ALA A 322 -3.19 -29.17 7.67
C ALA A 322 -4.10 -29.22 6.43
N ALA A 323 -3.97 -30.25 5.59
CA ALA A 323 -4.83 -30.44 4.43
C ALA A 323 -6.29 -30.74 4.84
N ALA A 324 -6.49 -31.54 5.89
CA ALA A 324 -7.82 -31.83 6.43
C ALA A 324 -8.47 -30.58 7.06
N GLN A 325 -7.70 -29.76 7.78
CA GLN A 325 -8.18 -28.48 8.31
C GLN A 325 -8.53 -27.50 7.18
N ALA A 326 -7.66 -27.36 6.17
CA ALA A 326 -7.94 -26.51 5.01
C ALA A 326 -9.20 -26.96 4.26
N ALA A 327 -9.40 -28.27 4.07
CA ALA A 327 -10.60 -28.80 3.44
C ALA A 327 -11.87 -28.56 4.28
N ALA A 328 -11.78 -28.66 5.61
CA ALA A 328 -12.89 -28.36 6.52
C ALA A 328 -13.27 -26.87 6.49
N GLU A 329 -12.27 -25.98 6.51
CA GLU A 329 -12.48 -24.53 6.38
C GLU A 329 -13.09 -24.15 5.03
N GLU A 330 -12.64 -24.79 3.94
CA GLU A 330 -13.22 -24.58 2.61
C GLU A 330 -14.67 -25.06 2.54
N ALA A 331 -14.98 -26.25 3.08
CA ALA A 331 -16.35 -26.75 3.15
C ALA A 331 -17.27 -25.84 3.99
N GLU A 332 -16.76 -25.26 5.09
CA GLU A 332 -17.50 -24.28 5.88
C GLU A 332 -17.74 -22.98 5.12
N ARG A 333 -16.74 -22.48 4.37
CA ARG A 333 -16.90 -21.31 3.50
C ARG A 333 -17.95 -21.57 2.42
N GLN A 334 -17.91 -22.72 1.76
CA GLN A 334 -18.90 -23.10 0.75
C GLN A 334 -20.31 -23.22 1.36
N ARG A 335 -20.46 -23.81 2.56
CA ARG A 335 -21.75 -23.85 3.27
C ARG A 335 -22.27 -22.46 3.63
N LYS A 336 -21.42 -21.57 4.14
CA LYS A 336 -21.79 -20.18 4.45
C LYS A 336 -22.19 -19.41 3.18
N ALA A 337 -21.47 -19.60 2.07
CA ALA A 337 -21.80 -18.99 0.79
C ALA A 337 -23.16 -19.49 0.25
N ALA A 338 -23.39 -20.81 0.26
CA ALA A 338 -24.65 -21.40 -0.17
C ALA A 338 -25.84 -20.96 0.71
N ALA A 339 -25.65 -20.86 2.03
CA ALA A 339 -26.68 -20.35 2.95
C ALA A 339 -27.00 -18.87 2.67
N ALA A 340 -25.98 -18.03 2.44
CA ALA A 340 -26.17 -16.62 2.09
C ALA A 340 -26.88 -16.44 0.73
N GLU A 341 -26.58 -17.30 -0.25
CA GLU A 341 -27.27 -17.30 -1.54
C GLU A 341 -28.73 -17.74 -1.42
N ALA A 342 -29.00 -18.81 -0.67
CA ALA A 342 -30.36 -19.27 -0.40
C ALA A 342 -31.20 -18.20 0.33
N GLU A 343 -30.59 -17.48 1.28
CA GLU A 343 -31.26 -16.37 1.96
C GLU A 343 -31.55 -15.20 0.99
N ARG A 344 -30.61 -14.86 0.09
CA ARG A 344 -30.83 -13.85 -0.95
C ARG A 344 -31.97 -14.23 -1.89
N GLN A 345 -32.03 -15.50 -2.33
CA GLN A 345 -33.11 -16.00 -3.18
C GLN A 345 -34.46 -15.98 -2.45
N ARG A 346 -34.50 -16.35 -1.16
CA ARG A 346 -35.71 -16.27 -0.34
C ARG A 346 -36.19 -14.82 -0.18
N LYS A 347 -35.30 -13.87 0.09
CA LYS A 347 -35.62 -12.44 0.16
C LYS A 347 -36.13 -11.91 -1.17
N ALA A 348 -35.47 -12.24 -2.28
CA ALA A 348 -35.90 -11.83 -3.62
C ALA A 348 -37.30 -12.38 -3.98
N THR A 349 -37.58 -13.63 -3.63
CA THR A 349 -38.90 -14.26 -3.86
C THR A 349 -39.98 -13.60 -3.00
N ALA A 350 -39.71 -13.38 -1.71
CA ALA A 350 -40.63 -12.70 -0.81
C ALA A 350 -40.90 -11.24 -1.24
N ASP A 351 -39.88 -10.53 -1.73
CA ASP A 351 -40.02 -9.18 -2.28
C ASP A 351 -40.83 -9.17 -3.57
N LEU A 352 -40.68 -10.17 -4.44
CA LEU A 352 -41.49 -10.33 -5.65
C LEU A 352 -42.96 -10.58 -5.29
N GLU A 353 -43.24 -11.48 -4.36
CA GLU A 353 -44.60 -11.74 -3.86
C GLU A 353 -45.21 -10.51 -3.18
N ARG A 354 -44.41 -9.81 -2.37
CA ARG A 354 -44.84 -8.55 -1.76
C ARG A 354 -45.22 -7.54 -2.84
N ARG A 355 -44.39 -7.35 -3.88
CA ARG A 355 -44.71 -6.48 -5.02
C ARG A 355 -45.97 -6.92 -5.76
N ARG A 356 -46.19 -8.23 -5.96
CA ARG A 356 -47.41 -8.76 -6.58
C ARG A 356 -48.68 -8.35 -5.84
N LYS A 357 -48.65 -8.33 -4.50
CA LYS A 357 -49.79 -7.91 -3.68
C LYS A 357 -50.15 -6.43 -3.85
N PHE A 358 -49.19 -5.56 -4.23
CA PHE A 358 -49.37 -4.11 -4.30
C PHE A 358 -49.51 -3.55 -5.74
N ARG A 359 -49.77 -4.38 -6.76
CA ARG A 359 -49.78 -3.90 -8.15
C ARG A 359 -51.11 -3.37 -8.66
N GLY A 360 -52.21 -3.63 -7.96
CA GLY A 360 -53.56 -3.34 -8.48
C GLY A 360 -53.95 -4.36 -9.56
N VAL A 361 -55.05 -5.05 -9.32
CA VAL A 361 -55.59 -6.06 -10.24
C VAL A 361 -56.65 -5.48 -11.17
N GLU A 362 -57.26 -4.36 -10.77
CA GLU A 362 -58.21 -3.59 -11.55
C GLU A 362 -57.61 -2.25 -11.97
N CYS A 363 -58.19 -1.64 -13.00
CA CYS A 363 -57.80 -0.31 -13.45
C CYS A 363 -59.01 0.46 -13.98
N GLU A 364 -59.20 1.66 -13.45
CA GLU A 364 -60.06 2.68 -14.05
C GLU A 364 -59.18 3.73 -14.75
N PHE A 365 -59.63 4.25 -15.89
CA PHE A 365 -58.86 5.23 -16.65
C PHE A 365 -59.75 6.09 -17.52
N SER A 366 -59.24 7.28 -17.85
CA SER A 366 -59.77 8.16 -18.89
C SER A 366 -58.63 8.50 -19.83
N ILE A 367 -58.71 8.02 -21.07
CA ILE A 367 -57.73 8.25 -22.13
C ILE A 367 -58.48 8.83 -23.33
N GLY A 368 -58.12 10.05 -23.74
CA GLY A 368 -58.80 10.77 -24.83
C GLY A 368 -58.61 10.14 -26.22
N ASP A 369 -57.56 9.34 -26.43
CA ASP A 369 -57.37 8.59 -27.66
C ASP A 369 -58.17 7.29 -27.65
N GLY A 370 -59.17 7.20 -28.54
CA GLY A 370 -60.07 6.04 -28.59
C GLY A 370 -59.36 4.72 -28.89
N TYR A 371 -58.30 4.72 -29.70
CA TYR A 371 -57.56 3.50 -30.00
C TYR A 371 -56.75 3.04 -28.78
N ALA A 372 -56.02 3.94 -28.12
CA ALA A 372 -55.29 3.62 -26.90
C ALA A 372 -56.23 3.15 -25.77
N SER A 373 -57.38 3.83 -25.61
CA SER A 373 -58.43 3.44 -24.66
C SER A 373 -58.93 2.01 -24.91
N ASP A 374 -59.29 1.68 -26.15
CA ASP A 374 -59.71 0.33 -26.55
C ASP A 374 -58.62 -0.72 -26.30
N GLN A 375 -57.36 -0.40 -26.64
CA GLN A 375 -56.26 -1.34 -26.45
C GLN A 375 -55.95 -1.58 -24.97
N LEU A 376 -56.09 -0.56 -24.11
CA LEU A 376 -55.93 -0.69 -22.67
C LEU A 376 -57.08 -1.50 -22.08
N MET A 377 -58.33 -1.21 -22.47
CA MET A 377 -59.53 -1.94 -22.02
C MET A 377 -59.45 -3.42 -22.37
N ARG A 378 -59.02 -3.79 -23.59
CA ARG A 378 -58.85 -5.20 -23.98
C ARG A 378 -57.80 -5.93 -23.13
N ARG A 379 -56.85 -5.20 -22.54
CA ARG A 379 -55.73 -5.75 -21.79
C ARG A 379 -55.88 -5.60 -20.27
N SER A 380 -56.83 -4.80 -19.79
CA SER A 380 -57.08 -4.57 -18.37
C SER A 380 -57.47 -5.88 -17.65
N ASN A 381 -58.14 -6.80 -18.33
CA ASN A 381 -58.48 -8.14 -17.82
C ASN A 381 -57.26 -9.00 -17.41
N SER A 382 -56.02 -8.57 -17.73
CA SER A 382 -54.76 -9.29 -17.45
C SER A 382 -53.78 -8.48 -16.60
N LEU A 383 -54.26 -7.45 -15.88
CA LEU A 383 -53.41 -6.56 -15.07
C LEU A 383 -52.67 -7.25 -13.93
N LYS A 384 -53.10 -8.45 -13.51
CA LYS A 384 -52.38 -9.29 -12.53
C LYS A 384 -50.90 -9.52 -12.92
N THR A 385 -50.63 -9.60 -14.23
CA THR A 385 -49.27 -9.82 -14.75
C THR A 385 -48.53 -8.53 -15.05
N VAL A 386 -49.18 -7.37 -14.95
CA VAL A 386 -48.62 -6.07 -15.34
C VAL A 386 -47.75 -5.52 -14.22
N THR A 387 -46.45 -5.45 -14.48
CA THR A 387 -45.42 -4.95 -13.57
C THR A 387 -45.36 -3.43 -13.57
N HIS A 388 -45.59 -2.81 -14.73
CA HIS A 388 -45.53 -1.36 -14.91
C HIS A 388 -46.57 -0.90 -15.93
N LEU A 389 -47.22 0.22 -15.64
CA LEU A 389 -48.14 0.91 -16.54
C LEU A 389 -47.82 2.40 -16.46
N THR A 390 -47.70 3.09 -17.59
CA THR A 390 -47.51 4.54 -17.64
C THR A 390 -48.30 5.10 -18.82
N LEU A 391 -48.74 6.35 -18.69
CA LEU A 391 -49.36 7.10 -19.78
C LEU A 391 -48.25 7.82 -20.55
N VAL A 392 -48.35 7.82 -21.87
CA VAL A 392 -47.29 8.29 -22.76
C VAL A 392 -47.90 9.02 -23.94
N GLY A 393 -47.79 10.35 -23.96
CA GLY A 393 -48.35 11.17 -25.04
C GLY A 393 -49.87 11.00 -25.13
N LYS A 394 -50.36 10.39 -26.22
CA LYS A 394 -51.78 10.03 -26.40
C LYS A 394 -52.06 8.55 -26.13
N GLY A 395 -51.09 7.81 -25.61
CA GLY A 395 -51.15 6.37 -25.44
C GLY A 395 -50.67 5.92 -24.08
N PHE A 396 -50.23 4.68 -24.01
CA PHE A 396 -49.70 4.08 -22.79
C PHE A 396 -48.57 3.12 -23.09
N PHE A 397 -47.78 2.82 -22.08
CA PHE A 397 -46.83 1.71 -22.07
C PHE A 397 -47.15 0.76 -20.92
N MET A 398 -47.10 -0.54 -21.19
CA MET A 398 -47.38 -1.61 -20.25
C MET A 398 -46.29 -2.67 -20.32
N ALA A 399 -45.70 -3.04 -19.18
CA ALA A 399 -44.77 -4.17 -19.06
C ALA A 399 -45.37 -5.27 -18.18
N ARG A 400 -44.98 -6.52 -18.45
CA ARG A 400 -45.47 -7.72 -17.76
C ARG A 400 -44.36 -8.53 -17.11
N GLU A 401 -44.74 -9.40 -16.18
CA GLU A 401 -43.81 -10.28 -15.46
C GLU A 401 -43.08 -11.27 -16.36
N ASN A 402 -43.72 -11.72 -17.44
CA ASN A 402 -43.12 -12.62 -18.41
C ASN A 402 -42.15 -11.91 -19.38
N GLY A 403 -41.76 -10.68 -19.07
CA GLY A 403 -40.97 -9.80 -19.91
C GLY A 403 -41.82 -9.04 -20.94
N GLY A 404 -42.94 -9.57 -21.39
CA GLY A 404 -43.74 -8.99 -22.47
C GLY A 404 -44.13 -7.53 -22.22
N SER A 405 -43.98 -6.68 -23.22
CA SER A 405 -44.38 -5.29 -23.17
C SER A 405 -45.28 -4.92 -24.34
N PHE A 406 -46.13 -3.91 -24.14
CA PHE A 406 -47.06 -3.40 -25.13
C PHE A 406 -47.15 -1.89 -24.98
N TRP A 407 -47.29 -1.17 -26.09
CA TRP A 407 -47.42 0.28 -26.05
C TRP A 407 -48.21 0.83 -27.23
N THR A 408 -48.73 2.04 -27.03
CA THR A 408 -49.26 2.91 -28.08
C THR A 408 -48.61 4.29 -27.93
N HIS A 409 -48.37 4.97 -29.05
CA HIS A 409 -47.89 6.37 -29.08
C HIS A 409 -46.62 6.68 -28.25
N LEU A 410 -45.60 5.80 -28.26
CA LEU A 410 -44.30 6.13 -27.66
C LEU A 410 -43.63 7.36 -28.33
N PRO A 411 -42.77 8.11 -27.61
CA PRO A 411 -41.99 9.18 -28.20
C PRO A 411 -41.21 8.68 -29.41
N THR A 412 -41.23 9.43 -30.51
CA THR A 412 -40.64 9.01 -31.79
C THR A 412 -39.20 8.54 -31.64
N ALA A 413 -38.40 9.23 -30.82
CA ALA A 413 -37.01 8.86 -30.55
C ALA A 413 -36.87 7.50 -29.85
N LEU A 414 -37.71 7.21 -28.85
CA LEU A 414 -37.73 5.90 -28.18
C LEU A 414 -38.25 4.81 -29.13
N HIS A 415 -39.32 5.08 -29.87
CA HIS A 415 -39.89 4.12 -30.81
C HIS A 415 -38.90 3.75 -31.93
N SER A 416 -38.22 4.74 -32.51
CA SER A 416 -37.22 4.55 -33.57
C SER A 416 -36.03 3.74 -33.05
N ARG A 417 -35.64 3.97 -31.79
CA ARG A 417 -34.58 3.21 -31.15
C ARG A 417 -34.97 1.75 -30.90
N LEU A 418 -36.18 1.50 -30.38
CA LEU A 418 -36.72 0.15 -30.20
C LEU A 418 -36.83 -0.61 -31.53
N GLN A 419 -37.27 0.06 -32.60
CA GLN A 419 -37.27 -0.49 -33.96
C GLN A 419 -35.86 -0.88 -34.43
N LYS A 420 -34.90 0.04 -34.26
CA LYS A 420 -33.51 -0.17 -34.71
C LYS A 420 -32.83 -1.33 -34.01
N GLU A 421 -33.12 -1.54 -32.73
CA GLU A 421 -32.55 -2.61 -31.92
C GLU A 421 -33.36 -3.92 -31.96
N ASP A 422 -34.38 -4.00 -32.82
CA ASP A 422 -35.30 -5.14 -32.98
C ASP A 422 -35.96 -5.59 -31.66
N LEU A 423 -36.21 -4.64 -30.76
CA LEU A 423 -36.85 -4.89 -29.45
C LEU A 423 -38.37 -4.73 -29.47
N ASN A 424 -38.95 -4.66 -30.67
CA ASN A 424 -40.38 -4.44 -30.87
C ASN A 424 -41.26 -5.65 -30.54
N THR A 425 -40.68 -6.85 -30.40
CA THR A 425 -41.45 -8.10 -30.33
C THR A 425 -41.15 -8.94 -29.09
N GLN A 426 -40.06 -8.68 -28.37
CA GLN A 426 -39.64 -9.52 -27.25
C GLN A 426 -39.18 -8.70 -26.04
N GLY A 427 -40.09 -8.63 -25.07
CA GLY A 427 -39.95 -8.41 -23.63
C GLY A 427 -38.68 -7.84 -22.97
N ALA A 428 -37.95 -6.97 -23.65
CA ALA A 428 -36.74 -6.35 -23.11
C ALA A 428 -37.06 -5.06 -22.35
N VAL A 429 -38.14 -4.36 -22.70
CA VAL A 429 -38.50 -3.07 -22.08
C VAL A 429 -39.27 -3.32 -20.78
N GLN A 430 -38.60 -3.05 -19.66
CA GLN A 430 -39.11 -3.32 -18.31
C GLN A 430 -39.85 -2.12 -17.71
N TYR A 431 -39.45 -0.91 -18.09
CA TYR A 431 -39.97 0.33 -17.54
C TYR A 431 -39.87 1.44 -18.57
N VAL A 432 -40.90 2.28 -18.65
CA VAL A 432 -40.88 3.53 -19.40
C VAL A 432 -41.52 4.61 -18.52
N ALA A 433 -40.96 5.80 -18.57
CA ALA A 433 -41.60 7.04 -18.19
C ALA A 433 -41.41 8.00 -19.36
N ALA A 434 -42.47 8.70 -19.75
CA ALA A 434 -42.42 9.67 -20.81
C ALA A 434 -42.99 11.00 -20.32
N GLY A 435 -42.43 12.08 -20.84
CA GLY A 435 -42.83 13.44 -20.53
C GLY A 435 -43.15 14.24 -21.78
N PRO A 436 -43.53 15.51 -21.59
CA PRO A 436 -43.82 16.39 -22.68
C PRO A 436 -42.65 16.53 -23.66
N CYS A 437 -42.96 16.89 -24.89
CA CYS A 437 -41.94 17.19 -25.92
C CYS A 437 -41.00 16.02 -26.23
N GLY A 438 -41.47 14.78 -26.05
CA GLY A 438 -40.71 13.57 -26.38
C GLY A 438 -39.62 13.21 -25.38
N GLN A 439 -39.64 13.79 -24.17
CA GLN A 439 -38.80 13.36 -23.06
C GLN A 439 -39.12 11.91 -22.69
N TYR A 440 -38.10 11.11 -22.39
CA TYR A 440 -38.31 9.76 -21.89
C TYR A 440 -37.17 9.25 -21.03
N TYR A 441 -37.52 8.28 -20.20
CA TYR A 441 -36.64 7.35 -19.53
C TYR A 441 -37.17 5.93 -19.81
N ALA A 442 -36.28 5.03 -20.20
CA ALA A 442 -36.62 3.63 -20.46
C ALA A 442 -35.55 2.71 -19.87
N GLN A 443 -35.99 1.65 -19.20
CA GLN A 443 -35.14 0.56 -18.76
C GLN A 443 -35.35 -0.65 -19.69
N VAL A 444 -34.27 -1.07 -20.36
CA VAL A 444 -34.27 -2.11 -21.37
C VAL A 444 -33.23 -3.16 -20.98
N GLY A 445 -33.68 -4.26 -20.38
CA GLY A 445 -32.79 -5.22 -19.73
C GLY A 445 -31.92 -4.55 -18.66
N SER A 446 -30.59 -4.64 -18.83
CA SER A 446 -29.62 -3.95 -17.95
C SER A 446 -29.27 -2.54 -18.42
N GLN A 447 -29.78 -2.09 -19.57
CA GLN A 447 -29.49 -0.79 -20.12
C GLN A 447 -30.52 0.26 -19.70
N ILE A 448 -30.05 1.49 -19.56
CA ILE A 448 -30.88 2.66 -19.28
C ILE A 448 -30.77 3.61 -20.46
N TRP A 449 -31.91 3.97 -21.04
CA TRP A 449 -32.00 4.93 -22.13
C TRP A 449 -32.80 6.13 -21.66
N TRP A 450 -32.37 7.32 -22.03
CA TRP A 450 -33.12 8.53 -21.76
C TRP A 450 -32.90 9.55 -22.86
N SER A 451 -33.88 10.42 -23.04
CA SER A 451 -33.74 11.63 -23.84
C SER A 451 -34.37 12.77 -23.08
N GLY A 452 -33.58 13.82 -22.88
CA GLY A 452 -34.00 15.06 -22.23
C GLY A 452 -33.76 16.24 -23.14
N MET A 453 -34.22 16.18 -24.40
CA MET A 453 -33.94 17.22 -25.41
C MET A 453 -34.29 18.65 -24.92
N LEU A 454 -35.16 18.76 -23.92
CA LEU A 454 -35.49 20.01 -23.22
C LEU A 454 -35.40 19.91 -21.68
N CYS A 455 -34.93 18.80 -21.11
CA CYS A 455 -34.66 18.76 -19.67
C CYS A 455 -33.39 19.56 -19.39
N SER A 456 -33.27 20.17 -18.21
CA SER A 456 -32.00 20.73 -17.80
C SER A 456 -30.92 19.63 -17.75
N ASN A 457 -29.65 20.03 -17.75
CA ASN A 457 -28.54 19.10 -17.57
C ASN A 457 -28.66 18.26 -16.28
N SER A 458 -29.41 18.75 -15.29
CA SER A 458 -29.53 18.10 -13.98
C SER A 458 -30.28 16.76 -14.03
N PHE A 459 -31.29 16.59 -14.90
CA PHE A 459 -31.92 15.27 -15.10
C PHE A 459 -30.92 14.25 -15.64
N SER A 460 -30.16 14.64 -16.67
CA SER A 460 -29.14 13.77 -17.25
C SER A 460 -28.05 13.43 -16.25
N GLU A 461 -27.69 14.35 -15.37
CA GLU A 461 -26.75 14.11 -14.28
C GLU A 461 -27.31 13.12 -13.25
N ALA A 462 -28.55 13.30 -12.80
CA ALA A 462 -29.23 12.39 -11.89
C ALA A 462 -29.28 10.94 -12.45
N VAL A 463 -29.62 10.79 -13.74
CA VAL A 463 -29.63 9.47 -14.40
C VAL A 463 -28.23 8.89 -14.53
N LYS A 464 -27.23 9.69 -14.90
CA LYS A 464 -25.83 9.25 -15.00
C LYS A 464 -25.24 8.86 -13.64
N GLU A 465 -25.58 9.58 -12.58
CA GLU A 465 -25.15 9.27 -11.22
C GLU A 465 -25.69 7.92 -10.78
N ALA A 466 -26.98 7.70 -10.95
CA ALA A 466 -27.61 6.42 -10.62
C ALA A 466 -27.09 5.25 -11.48
N ALA A 467 -26.78 5.49 -12.76
CA ALA A 467 -26.17 4.48 -13.63
C ALA A 467 -24.74 4.11 -13.20
N LYS A 468 -24.02 5.00 -12.51
CA LYS A 468 -22.67 4.75 -11.97
C LYS A 468 -22.69 4.13 -10.58
N SER A 469 -23.76 4.35 -9.81
CA SER A 469 -23.88 3.87 -8.45
C SER A 469 -23.97 2.34 -8.40
N ARG A 470 -23.23 1.73 -7.45
CA ARG A 470 -23.38 0.32 -7.09
C ARG A 470 -24.35 0.10 -5.93
N SER A 471 -24.73 1.18 -5.25
CA SER A 471 -25.46 1.14 -3.98
C SER A 471 -26.97 1.30 -4.17
N TYR A 472 -27.40 1.93 -5.27
CA TYR A 472 -28.79 2.19 -5.56
C TYR A 472 -29.03 2.22 -7.07
N SER A 473 -30.30 2.08 -7.46
CA SER A 473 -30.77 2.14 -8.85
C SER A 473 -32.01 3.03 -8.94
N ILE A 474 -32.37 3.47 -10.15
CA ILE A 474 -33.60 4.23 -10.36
C ILE A 474 -34.80 3.30 -10.17
N SER A 475 -35.70 3.68 -9.26
CA SER A 475 -36.94 2.95 -8.98
C SER A 475 -38.11 3.52 -9.77
N ARG A 476 -38.22 4.85 -9.84
CA ARG A 476 -39.28 5.57 -10.57
C ARG A 476 -38.76 6.86 -11.18
N VAL A 477 -39.35 7.22 -12.31
CA VAL A 477 -39.20 8.52 -12.97
C VAL A 477 -40.61 9.03 -13.29
N ALA A 478 -40.88 10.30 -13.02
CA ALA A 478 -42.07 10.97 -13.51
C ALA A 478 -41.67 12.31 -14.14
N PHE A 479 -42.28 12.62 -15.28
CA PHE A 479 -42.12 13.88 -15.97
C PHE A 479 -43.43 14.66 -15.91
N GLY A 480 -43.35 15.94 -15.59
CA GLY A 480 -44.49 16.84 -15.55
C GLY A 480 -44.37 17.98 -16.57
N PRO A 481 -45.30 18.94 -16.52
CA PRO A 481 -45.24 20.16 -17.31
C PRO A 481 -43.99 20.99 -17.01
N HIS A 482 -43.70 21.99 -17.85
CA HIS A 482 -42.62 22.97 -17.63
C HIS A 482 -41.23 22.37 -17.38
N HIS A 483 -40.92 21.25 -18.03
CA HIS A 483 -39.66 20.51 -17.85
C HIS A 483 -39.45 19.90 -16.46
N SER A 484 -40.51 19.84 -15.64
CA SER A 484 -40.44 19.24 -14.32
C SER A 484 -40.20 17.73 -14.38
N TRP A 485 -39.40 17.24 -13.46
CA TRP A 485 -39.11 15.82 -13.36
C TRP A 485 -38.78 15.43 -11.93
N ILE A 486 -39.01 14.16 -11.61
CA ILE A 486 -38.60 13.54 -10.36
C ILE A 486 -38.10 12.13 -10.61
N VAL A 487 -36.98 11.79 -9.97
CA VAL A 487 -36.37 10.46 -9.93
C VAL A 487 -36.40 9.96 -8.49
N LEU A 488 -37.01 8.80 -8.26
CA LEU A 488 -36.94 8.08 -6.99
C LEU A 488 -35.93 6.94 -7.10
N TYR A 489 -35.02 6.83 -6.15
CA TYR A 489 -33.99 5.79 -6.10
C TYR A 489 -34.40 4.63 -5.20
N SER A 490 -33.81 3.45 -5.42
CA SER A 490 -34.13 2.22 -4.69
C SER A 490 -33.79 2.28 -3.20
N ASP A 491 -32.80 3.10 -2.82
CA ASP A 491 -32.45 3.35 -1.42
C ASP A 491 -33.50 4.20 -0.69
N GLY A 492 -34.29 4.99 -1.42
CA GLY A 492 -35.32 5.88 -0.91
C GLY A 492 -34.99 7.36 -0.99
N SER A 493 -33.79 7.69 -1.46
CA SER A 493 -33.46 9.06 -1.84
C SER A 493 -34.22 9.45 -3.12
N SER A 494 -34.29 10.75 -3.39
CA SER A 494 -34.89 11.27 -4.62
C SER A 494 -34.20 12.55 -5.09
N ALA A 495 -34.24 12.78 -6.39
CA ALA A 495 -33.80 14.01 -7.05
C ALA A 495 -34.95 14.55 -7.90
N TRP A 496 -35.09 15.87 -8.01
CA TRP A 496 -36.18 16.47 -8.78
C TRP A 496 -35.85 17.91 -9.17
N GLU A 497 -36.57 18.42 -10.16
CA GLU A 497 -36.50 19.81 -10.62
C GLU A 497 -37.90 20.28 -11.05
N ASP A 498 -38.22 21.54 -10.74
CA ASP A 498 -39.44 22.24 -11.13
C ASP A 498 -40.77 21.51 -10.84
N ILE A 499 -40.79 20.59 -9.88
CA ILE A 499 -42.02 19.90 -9.45
C ILE A 499 -42.96 20.86 -8.71
N PRO A 500 -44.28 20.54 -8.63
CA PRO A 500 -45.25 21.38 -7.94
C PRO A 500 -44.83 21.78 -6.52
N THR A 501 -45.05 23.04 -6.15
CA THR A 501 -44.51 23.66 -4.92
C THR A 501 -44.95 22.90 -3.66
N GLU A 502 -46.18 22.40 -3.63
CA GLU A 502 -46.69 21.61 -2.52
C GLU A 502 -45.95 20.26 -2.41
N LEU A 503 -45.75 19.56 -3.51
CA LEU A 503 -44.98 18.31 -3.54
C LEU A 503 -43.52 18.56 -3.12
N HIS A 504 -42.89 19.62 -3.64
CA HIS A 504 -41.56 20.04 -3.23
C HIS A 504 -41.46 20.20 -1.72
N SER A 505 -42.41 20.95 -1.14
CA SER A 505 -42.46 21.21 0.30
C SER A 505 -42.64 19.91 1.09
N LYS A 506 -43.50 18.99 0.63
CA LYS A 506 -43.74 17.70 1.27
C LYS A 506 -42.51 16.78 1.22
N LEU A 507 -41.78 16.74 0.12
CA LEU A 507 -40.58 15.91 -0.01
C LEU A 507 -39.40 16.49 0.77
N ARG A 508 -39.19 17.82 0.71
CA ARG A 508 -38.07 18.50 1.35
C ARG A 508 -38.18 18.58 2.87
N SER A 509 -39.40 18.75 3.41
CA SER A 509 -39.62 18.85 4.86
C SER A 509 -39.81 17.50 5.56
N ARG A 510 -39.76 16.39 4.81
CA ARG A 510 -40.02 15.07 5.36
C ARG A 510 -38.90 14.61 6.27
N ASP A 511 -39.26 14.12 7.46
CA ASP A 511 -38.32 13.44 8.36
C ASP A 511 -37.77 12.17 7.69
N PRO A 512 -36.43 12.00 7.57
CA PRO A 512 -35.80 10.80 7.01
C PRO A 512 -36.20 9.48 7.68
N ARG A 513 -36.76 9.51 8.90
CA ARG A 513 -37.26 8.33 9.62
C ARG A 513 -38.62 7.85 9.12
N LEU A 514 -39.35 8.69 8.41
CA LEU A 514 -40.64 8.32 7.83
C LEU A 514 -40.45 7.48 6.58
N SER A 515 -41.49 6.73 6.22
CA SER A 515 -41.49 5.85 5.05
C SER A 515 -41.10 6.60 3.78
N LYS A 516 -40.18 6.04 3.01
CA LYS A 516 -39.70 6.62 1.75
C LYS A 516 -40.79 6.67 0.66
N PRO A 517 -40.74 7.64 -0.27
CA PRO A 517 -41.60 7.65 -1.44
C PRO A 517 -41.29 6.45 -2.34
N VAL A 518 -42.33 5.81 -2.89
CA VAL A 518 -42.20 4.61 -3.73
C VAL A 518 -42.95 4.73 -5.06
N GLU A 519 -43.95 5.61 -5.14
CA GLU A 519 -44.63 5.97 -6.40
C GLU A 519 -44.80 7.48 -6.45
N VAL A 520 -44.70 8.03 -7.65
CA VAL A 520 -44.95 9.45 -7.92
C VAL A 520 -45.52 9.62 -9.32
N ALA A 521 -46.44 10.56 -9.48
CA ALA A 521 -46.95 11.00 -10.77
C ALA A 521 -47.10 12.53 -10.79
N LEU A 522 -46.81 13.12 -11.94
CA LEU A 522 -46.93 14.55 -12.21
C LEU A 522 -47.91 14.73 -13.36
N GLY A 523 -48.95 15.54 -13.15
CA GLY A 523 -49.98 15.85 -14.13
C GLY A 523 -49.98 17.32 -14.52
N GLN A 524 -51.02 17.73 -15.26
CA GLN A 524 -51.24 19.12 -15.63
C GLN A 524 -51.70 19.97 -14.44
N ASN A 525 -51.62 21.30 -14.58
CA ASN A 525 -52.21 22.26 -13.65
C ASN A 525 -51.78 22.02 -12.19
N GLU A 526 -50.48 21.83 -11.95
CA GLU A 526 -49.90 21.57 -10.62
C GLU A 526 -50.43 20.30 -9.94
N THR A 527 -51.03 19.36 -10.68
CA THR A 527 -51.51 18.10 -10.11
C THR A 527 -50.38 17.10 -9.90
N TRP A 528 -50.43 16.37 -8.80
CA TRP A 528 -49.43 15.39 -8.42
C TRP A 528 -49.98 14.32 -7.49
N TYR A 529 -49.30 13.19 -7.47
CA TYR A 529 -49.54 12.09 -6.53
C TYR A 529 -48.22 11.56 -6.01
N VAL A 530 -48.16 11.22 -4.72
CA VAL A 530 -47.05 10.47 -4.12
C VAL A 530 -47.57 9.40 -3.17
N LYS A 531 -47.02 8.18 -3.29
CA LYS A 531 -47.25 7.06 -2.35
C LYS A 531 -45.97 6.75 -1.60
N PHE A 532 -46.10 6.44 -0.33
CA PHE A 532 -44.99 6.05 0.54
C PHE A 532 -44.98 4.54 0.82
N ALA A 533 -43.84 4.02 1.28
CA ALA A 533 -43.63 2.59 1.54
C ALA A 533 -44.55 1.99 2.63
N ASP A 534 -45.15 2.82 3.48
CA ASP A 534 -46.18 2.42 4.46
C ASP A 534 -47.60 2.41 3.88
N GLY A 535 -47.77 2.72 2.59
CA GLY A 535 -49.06 2.79 1.93
C GLY A 535 -49.78 4.14 2.08
N LYS A 536 -49.26 5.08 2.88
CA LYS A 536 -49.81 6.44 2.94
C LYS A 536 -49.59 7.14 1.61
N HIS A 537 -50.49 8.05 1.28
CA HIS A 537 -50.44 8.83 0.06
C HIS A 537 -50.76 10.30 0.35
N ASN A 538 -50.20 11.17 -0.48
CA ASN A 538 -50.51 12.59 -0.52
C ASN A 538 -50.71 12.98 -1.98
N TYR A 539 -51.63 13.89 -2.26
CA TYR A 539 -51.95 14.23 -3.64
C TYR A 539 -52.61 15.61 -3.78
N CYS A 540 -52.52 16.14 -4.99
CA CYS A 540 -53.37 17.20 -5.53
C CYS A 540 -53.83 16.67 -6.89
N LEU A 541 -55.04 16.12 -6.98
CA LEU A 541 -55.54 15.42 -8.17
C LEU A 541 -56.60 16.26 -8.90
N PRO A 542 -56.78 16.08 -10.23
CA PRO A 542 -57.97 16.59 -10.91
C PRO A 542 -59.24 16.03 -10.24
N ARG A 543 -60.32 16.82 -10.21
CA ARG A 543 -61.55 16.50 -9.48
C ARG A 543 -62.10 15.10 -9.77
N GLU A 544 -62.09 14.69 -11.03
CA GLU A 544 -62.59 13.38 -11.48
C GLU A 544 -61.73 12.23 -10.91
N VAL A 545 -60.41 12.41 -10.91
CA VAL A 545 -59.46 11.42 -10.37
C VAL A 545 -59.53 11.38 -8.85
N ALA A 546 -59.67 12.54 -8.20
CA ALA A 546 -59.81 12.65 -6.75
C ALA A 546 -61.07 11.93 -6.27
N SER A 547 -62.21 12.16 -6.94
CA SER A 547 -63.48 11.48 -6.64
C SER A 547 -63.33 9.97 -6.75
N SER A 548 -62.81 9.49 -7.87
CA SER A 548 -62.62 8.05 -8.10
C SER A 548 -61.66 7.44 -7.05
N PHE A 549 -60.57 8.14 -6.73
CA PHE A 549 -59.61 7.73 -5.72
C PHE A 549 -60.25 7.59 -4.33
N GLU A 550 -61.07 8.57 -3.94
CA GLU A 550 -61.78 8.61 -2.66
C GLU A 550 -62.84 7.51 -2.61
N ASP A 551 -63.65 7.35 -3.65
CA ASP A 551 -64.67 6.31 -3.76
C ASP A 551 -64.08 4.90 -3.57
N TYR A 552 -62.95 4.60 -4.21
CA TYR A 552 -62.26 3.32 -4.01
C TYR A 552 -61.70 3.15 -2.61
N THR A 553 -61.10 4.20 -2.06
CA THR A 553 -60.51 4.16 -0.73
C THR A 553 -61.59 3.95 0.35
N GLU A 554 -62.74 4.63 0.22
CA GLU A 554 -63.91 4.48 1.10
C GLU A 554 -64.54 3.09 0.99
N ALA A 555 -64.57 2.51 -0.21
CA ALA A 555 -65.01 1.13 -0.43
C ALA A 555 -63.99 0.07 0.05
N GLY A 556 -62.86 0.49 0.63
CA GLY A 556 -61.84 -0.39 1.21
C GLY A 556 -60.84 -0.96 0.21
N TRP A 557 -60.87 -0.51 -1.04
CA TRP A 557 -59.89 -0.89 -2.04
C TRP A 557 -58.55 -0.19 -1.80
N GLN A 558 -57.45 -0.88 -2.10
CA GLN A 558 -56.13 -0.28 -2.00
C GLN A 558 -55.72 0.33 -3.34
N VAL A 559 -55.71 1.66 -3.43
CA VAL A 559 -55.14 2.35 -4.60
C VAL A 559 -53.62 2.15 -4.63
N ASN A 560 -53.16 1.55 -5.71
CA ASN A 560 -51.77 1.13 -5.88
C ASN A 560 -50.94 2.09 -6.71
N ASN A 561 -51.51 2.57 -7.81
CA ASN A 561 -50.86 3.52 -8.70
C ASN A 561 -51.87 4.57 -9.16
N VAL A 562 -51.43 5.82 -9.18
CA VAL A 562 -52.11 6.90 -9.90
C VAL A 562 -51.16 7.32 -11.02
N LEU A 563 -51.67 7.32 -12.24
CA LEU A 563 -50.95 7.72 -13.44
C LEU A 563 -51.61 8.99 -13.94
N LEU A 564 -50.81 10.03 -14.13
CA LEU A 564 -51.25 11.32 -14.65
C LEU A 564 -50.47 11.60 -15.92
N ASN A 565 -51.16 12.05 -16.95
CA ASN A 565 -50.55 12.52 -18.18
C ASN A 565 -50.37 14.03 -18.13
N SER A 566 -49.14 14.48 -18.32
CA SER A 566 -48.78 15.90 -18.29
C SER A 566 -49.14 16.66 -19.58
N GLU A 567 -49.56 15.99 -20.66
CA GLU A 567 -49.85 16.65 -21.96
C GLU A 567 -51.34 16.83 -22.27
N ASN A 568 -52.23 15.96 -21.78
CA ASN A 568 -53.64 15.98 -22.19
C ASN A 568 -54.66 15.73 -21.06
N GLY A 569 -54.22 15.60 -19.81
CA GLY A 569 -55.11 15.35 -18.68
C GLY A 569 -55.62 13.90 -18.58
N ASP A 570 -55.15 12.99 -19.44
CA ASP A 570 -55.44 11.56 -19.30
C ASP A 570 -54.95 11.05 -17.95
N TRP A 571 -55.67 10.07 -17.40
CA TRP A 571 -55.33 9.48 -16.11
C TRP A 571 -55.70 8.00 -16.05
N ALA A 572 -55.03 7.29 -15.15
CA ALA A 572 -55.37 5.91 -14.82
C ALA A 572 -55.11 5.62 -13.34
N LEU A 573 -56.03 4.91 -12.71
CA LEU A 573 -55.97 4.43 -11.33
C LEU A 573 -55.88 2.91 -11.34
N ARG A 574 -54.88 2.34 -10.68
CA ARG A 574 -54.80 0.89 -10.43
C ARG A 574 -55.09 0.61 -8.97
N TYR A 575 -55.97 -0.35 -8.69
CA TYR A 575 -56.38 -0.70 -7.33
C TYR A 575 -56.58 -2.23 -7.16
N SER A 576 -56.55 -2.72 -5.93
CA SER A 576 -56.70 -4.14 -5.59
C SER A 576 -57.39 -4.38 -4.26
#